data_AF-X1M843-F1
#
_entry.id   AF-X1M843-F1
#
_cell.length_a   1.000
_cell.length_b   1.000
_cell.length_c   1.000
_cell.angle_alpha   90.00
_cell.angle_beta   90.00
_cell.angle_gamma   90.00
#
_symmetry.space_group_name_H-M   'P 1'
#
loop_
_entity.id
_entity.type
_entity.pdbx_description
1 polymer ?
#
loop_
_entity_poly.entity_id
_entity_poly.type
_entity_poly.pdbx_seq_one_letter_code
_entity_poly.pdbx_strand_id
1 'polypeptide(L)' 'DDIELASEYREDMFNGIVIITGTAHYLKHTEDRKKIIKSKLNFLAIPYYAWAHRGKGEMIVWMLRDLNAFK' A
#
# COMPACT_ATOMS: atom_id res chain seq x y z
N ASP A 1 10.75 6.17 -9.13
CA ASP A 1 9.43 6.62 -8.61
C ASP A 1 8.44 6.75 -9.78
N ASP A 2 8.49 5.78 -10.69
CA ASP A 2 7.98 5.94 -12.06
C ASP A 2 6.74 5.06 -12.28
N ILE A 3 6.06 4.74 -11.18
CA ILE A 3 4.85 3.93 -11.21
C ILE A 3 3.66 4.87 -11.34
N GLU A 4 2.85 4.64 -12.37
CA GLU A 4 1.60 5.35 -12.56
C GLU A 4 0.60 5.00 -11.45
N LEU A 5 -0.05 6.04 -10.92
CA LEU A 5 -1.14 5.92 -9.97
C LEU A 5 -2.43 6.36 -10.66
N ALA A 6 -3.51 5.68 -10.35
CA ALA A 6 -4.85 6.04 -10.81
C ALA A 6 -5.73 6.43 -9.62
N SER A 7 -6.73 7.29 -9.87
CA SER A 7 -7.72 7.70 -8.88
C SER A 7 -9.13 7.49 -9.39
N GLU A 8 -10.02 7.02 -8.53
CA GLU A 8 -11.40 6.69 -8.85
C GLU A 8 -12.32 7.09 -7.69
N TYR A 9 -13.49 7.65 -7.99
CA TYR A 9 -14.52 7.87 -6.99
C TYR A 9 -15.35 6.60 -6.77
N ARG A 10 -15.52 6.21 -5.50
CA ARG A 10 -16.23 5.02 -5.04
C ARG A 10 -17.38 5.42 -4.12
N GLU A 11 -18.57 5.48 -4.69
CA GLU A 11 -19.80 5.76 -3.92
C GLU A 11 -20.15 4.66 -2.91
N ASP A 12 -19.76 3.42 -3.21
CA ASP A 12 -20.03 2.23 -2.41
C ASP A 12 -19.06 2.04 -1.24
N MET A 13 -18.04 2.90 -1.11
CA MET A 13 -17.03 2.85 -0.06
C MET A 13 -17.13 4.07 0.84
N PHE A 14 -17.27 3.85 2.15
CA PHE A 14 -17.17 4.90 3.19
C PHE A 14 -18.01 6.16 2.91
N ASN A 15 -19.26 5.97 2.49
CA ASN A 15 -20.19 7.06 2.17
C ASN A 15 -19.70 7.95 1.02
N GLY A 16 -18.88 7.41 0.11
CA GLY A 16 -18.35 8.14 -1.04
C GLY A 16 -16.95 8.68 -0.79
N ILE A 17 -15.93 8.02 -1.36
CA ILE A 17 -14.55 8.47 -1.28
C ILE A 17 -13.84 8.37 -2.62
N VAL A 18 -12.78 9.16 -2.80
CA VAL A 18 -11.80 8.91 -3.86
C VAL A 18 -10.76 7.93 -3.32
N ILE A 19 -10.51 6.86 -4.06
CA ILE A 19 -9.42 5.91 -3.82
C ILE A 19 -8.24 6.22 -4.73
N ILE A 20 -7.06 5.77 -4.32
CA ILE A 20 -5.86 5.74 -5.18
C ILE A 20 -5.44 4.29 -5.37
N THR A 21 -5.19 3.87 -6.60
CA THR A 21 -4.71 2.52 -6.93
C THR A 21 -3.36 2.59 -7.64
N GLY A 22 -2.61 1.50 -7.55
CA GLY A 22 -1.33 1.36 -8.23
C GLY A 22 -0.70 0.00 -7.94
N THR A 23 0.50 -0.20 -8.48
CA THR A 23 1.32 -1.39 -8.20
C THR A 23 2.43 -1.04 -7.21
N ALA A 24 2.66 -1.89 -6.23
CA ALA A 24 3.75 -1.79 -5.27
C ALA A 24 4.59 -3.07 -5.26
N HIS A 25 5.75 -3.01 -4.60
CA HIS A 25 6.56 -4.19 -4.33
C HIS A 25 6.34 -4.66 -2.88
N TYR A 26 5.97 -5.93 -2.72
CA TYR A 26 6.08 -6.63 -1.46
C TYR A 26 7.53 -7.07 -1.27
N LEU A 27 8.06 -6.84 -0.08
CA LEU A 27 9.43 -7.19 0.26
C LEU A 27 9.40 -8.18 1.42
N LYS A 28 10.18 -9.26 1.30
CA LYS A 28 10.35 -10.26 2.36
C LYS A 28 11.79 -10.72 2.40
N HIS A 29 12.38 -10.87 3.59
CA HIS A 29 13.67 -11.54 3.71
C HIS A 29 13.53 -13.05 3.42
N THR A 30 14.57 -13.63 2.83
CA THR A 30 14.76 -15.09 2.88
C THR A 30 14.89 -15.57 4.32
N GLU A 31 14.65 -16.86 4.56
CA GLU A 31 14.75 -17.44 5.91
C GLU A 31 16.13 -17.21 6.55
N ASP A 32 17.18 -17.28 5.74
CA ASP A 32 18.56 -17.00 6.15
C ASP A 32 18.92 -15.50 6.25
N ARG A 33 17.97 -14.61 5.95
CA ARG A 33 18.08 -13.14 5.89
C ARG A 33 19.15 -12.59 4.93
N LYS A 34 19.76 -13.42 4.09
CA LYS A 34 20.84 -12.98 3.19
C LYS A 34 20.33 -12.25 1.94
N LYS A 35 19.05 -12.45 1.59
CA LYS A 35 18.44 -11.88 0.39
C LYS A 35 17.07 -11.29 0.69
N ILE A 36 16.65 -10.37 -0.18
CA ILE A 36 15.31 -9.80 -0.18
C ILE A 36 14.57 -10.34 -1.41
N ILE A 37 13.44 -11.00 -1.18
CA ILE A 37 12.50 -11.41 -2.21
C ILE A 37 11.58 -10.22 -2.49
N LYS A 38 11.40 -9.91 -3.77
CA LYS A 38 10.47 -8.88 -4.25
C LYS A 38 9.38 -9.49 -5.09
N SER A 39 8.12 -9.18 -4.82
CA SER A 39 6.99 -9.50 -5.68
C SER A 39 6.13 -8.27 -5.92
N LYS A 40 5.48 -8.18 -7.08
CA LYS A 40 4.55 -7.08 -7.37
C LYS A 40 3.18 -7.39 -6.76
N LEU A 41 2.51 -6.39 -6.22
CA LEU A 41 1.11 -6.44 -5.81
C LEU A 41 0.37 -5.19 -6.24
N ASN A 42 -0.93 -5.28 -6.44
CA ASN A 42 -1.77 -4.09 -6.58
C ASN A 42 -2.21 -3.63 -5.20
N PHE A 43 -2.22 -2.32 -4.97
CA PHE A 43 -2.73 -1.72 -3.73
C PHE A 43 -3.88 -0.76 -4.02
N LEU A 44 -4.68 -0.54 -2.99
CA LEU A 44 -5.73 0.47 -2.94
C LEU A 44 -5.54 1.27 -1.66
N ALA A 45 -5.27 2.56 -1.80
CA ALA A 45 -5.17 3.51 -0.70
C ALA A 45 -6.50 4.26 -0.53
N ILE A 46 -6.85 4.51 0.73
CA ILE A 46 -8.04 5.25 1.14
C ILE A 46 -7.62 6.58 1.80
N PRO A 47 -8.51 7.58 1.87
CA PRO A 47 -8.28 8.75 2.71
C PRO A 47 -8.02 8.33 4.15
N TYR A 48 -7.04 8.97 4.79
CA TYR A 48 -6.62 8.61 6.15
C TYR A 48 -7.78 8.63 7.16
N TYR A 49 -8.70 9.59 7.04
CA TYR A 49 -9.85 9.71 7.94
C TYR A 49 -10.82 8.51 7.86
N ALA A 50 -10.77 7.72 6.79
CA ALA A 50 -11.64 6.55 6.60
C ALA A 50 -11.02 5.26 7.18
N TRP A 51 -9.82 5.34 7.76
CA TRP A 51 -9.20 4.20 8.43
C TRP A 51 -10.00 3.77 9.68
N ALA A 52 -9.83 2.51 10.08
CA ALA A 52 -10.46 1.85 11.23
C ALA A 52 -12.01 1.75 11.21
N HIS A 53 -12.69 2.32 10.21
CA HIS A 53 -14.14 2.15 10.00
C HIS A 53 -14.54 0.75 9.48
N ARG A 54 -13.59 -0.17 9.24
CA ARG A 54 -13.84 -1.58 8.82
C ARG A 54 -13.32 -2.61 9.83
N GLY A 55 -13.11 -2.19 11.08
CA GLY A 55 -12.50 -3.02 12.11
C GLY A 55 -10.98 -2.87 12.20
N LYS A 56 -10.37 -3.65 13.09
CA LYS A 56 -8.94 -3.58 13.40
C LYS A 56 -8.10 -4.20 12.28
N GLY A 57 -6.97 -3.57 11.96
CA GLY A 57 -6.01 -4.05 10.98
C GLY A 57 -4.80 -3.14 10.89
N GLU A 58 -3.76 -3.60 10.22
CA GLU A 58 -2.54 -2.83 9.96
C GLU A 58 -2.84 -1.61 9.07
N MET A 59 -2.07 -0.53 9.24
CA MET A 59 -2.18 0.67 8.43
C MET A 59 -0.85 1.40 8.40
N ILE A 60 -0.53 1.99 7.25
CA ILE A 60 0.65 2.81 7.03
C ILE A 60 0.29 4.04 6.20
N VAL A 61 0.83 5.20 6.58
CA VAL A 61 0.74 6.44 5.81
C VAL A 61 2.00 6.63 4.96
N TRP A 62 3.17 6.45 5.59
CA TRP A 62 4.46 6.63 4.97
C TRP A 62 4.99 5.30 4.44
N MET A 63 4.69 5.00 3.19
CA MET A 63 5.18 3.80 2.52
C MET A 63 6.68 3.91 2.23
N LEU A 64 7.36 2.77 2.31
CA LEU A 64 8.78 2.65 1.96
C LEU A 64 9.01 3.06 0.49
N ARG A 65 9.94 3.99 0.26
CA ARG A 65 10.31 4.45 -1.10
C ARG A 65 11.68 3.96 -1.56
N ASP A 66 12.60 3.73 -0.62
CA ASP A 66 13.96 3.26 -0.90
C ASP A 66 14.22 1.94 -0.18
N LEU A 67 14.80 0.97 -0.88
CA LEU A 67 15.22 -0.32 -0.33
C LEU A 67 16.25 -0.16 0.80
N ASN A 68 17.01 0.94 0.85
CA ASN A 68 17.94 1.21 1.94
C ASN A 68 17.23 1.32 3.30
N ALA A 69 15.99 1.79 3.32
CA ALA A 69 15.18 1.89 4.54
C ALA A 69 14.51 0.55 4.93
N PHE A 70 14.70 -0.51 4.15
CA PHE A 70 14.23 -1.87 4.43
C PHE A 70 15.33 -2.82 4.94
N LYS A 71 16.56 -2.32 5.08
CA LYS A 71 17.72 -3.13 5.51
C LYS A 71 17.71 -3.40 7.01
#